data_AF-A0A9X7PM25-F1
#
_entry.id   AF-A0A9X7PM25-F1
#
_cell.length_a   1.000
_cell.length_b   1.000
_cell.length_c   1.000
_cell.angle_alpha   90.00
_cell.angle_beta   90.00
_cell.angle_gamma   90.00
#
_symmetry.space_group_name_H-M   'P 1'
#
loop_
_entity.id
_entity.type
_entity.pdbx_description
1 polymer ?
#
loop_
_entity_poly.entity_id
_entity_poly.type
_entity_poly.pdbx_seq_one_letter_code
_entity_poly.pdbx_strand_id
1 'polypeptide(L)'
;MHATIPQSPFEELMNEARALAPADTREQIVSAIFRTSQAICNETVTYTNQAKQYETEKLDRIFTSKLWGFPIMLAMLAVVIYITIAGANIPSDMLASFFGWLEGYLTLFFQALHAPDWLHGLLVLGLYRGTAWVVSVMLPPMAIFFPIFALLENYGYLPRVAFNMDRLFKKAGAHGKQSLTMAMGFGCNAAAIMSTRIIESPRERMLAILTNNFVPCNGRWPTLILLSSLFMAAGYTGGWKTLVTASVVVAMVLFGIVVTLTVSWVLSKTALRGIPTHYTLELPPYRRPKIWDTIVRATLDKSIYVLKRAIVVAAPAGVLTWILGNIHIGDTTVLAYIADWLDPFARALGLDGYILMAFILGLPANEIVLPILLMGYLSTGSLTEVDGLHSLKQIFVDHGWTWLTALNMMLFSLLHYPCGTTLVNIYKETKSKKWTFVAFALPTSIAIAVTFFTAQLAKWFGFV
;
A
#
# COMPACT_ATOMS: atom_id res chain seq x y z
N MET A 1 29.05 52.85 34.55
CA MET A 1 29.71 53.45 33.37
C MET A 1 29.57 52.47 32.21
N HIS A 2 28.41 52.44 31.56
CA HIS A 2 28.22 51.69 30.31
C HIS A 2 28.33 52.70 29.18
N ALA A 3 29.43 52.61 28.43
CA ALA A 3 29.66 53.40 27.25
C ALA A 3 28.60 53.06 26.20
N THR A 4 27.73 54.02 25.91
CA THR A 4 26.85 54.00 24.75
C THR A 4 27.72 54.02 23.50
N ILE A 5 27.72 52.90 22.77
CA ILE A 5 28.34 52.78 21.45
C ILE A 5 27.70 53.87 20.57
N PRO A 6 28.50 54.72 19.88
CA PRO A 6 27.95 55.75 19.00
C PRO A 6 27.13 55.05 17.91
N GLN A 7 25.83 55.34 17.86
CA GLN A 7 24.95 54.84 16.80
C GLN A 7 25.53 55.28 15.47
N SER A 8 25.63 54.34 14.53
CA SER A 8 26.20 54.68 13.22
C SER A 8 25.29 55.73 12.55
N PRO A 9 25.83 56.68 11.76
CA PRO A 9 25.03 57.67 11.04
C PRO A 9 23.91 57.03 10.18
N PHE A 10 24.12 55.78 9.77
CA PHE A 10 23.15 54.97 9.06
C PHE A 10 21.94 54.55 9.91
N GLU A 11 22.14 54.26 11.20
CA GLU A 11 21.05 53.92 12.12
C GLU A 11 20.18 55.13 12.47
N GLU A 12 20.77 56.31 12.62
CA GLU A 12 20.02 57.57 12.77
C GLU A 12 19.16 57.85 11.54
N LEU A 13 19.75 57.82 10.34
CA LEU A 13 19.02 58.00 9.09
C LEU A 13 17.92 56.95 8.89
N MET A 14 18.14 55.69 9.31
CA MET A 14 17.12 54.67 9.25
C MET A 14 15.99 54.88 10.25
N ASN A 15 16.28 55.37 11.45
CA ASN A 15 15.24 55.66 12.44
C ASN A 15 14.41 56.88 12.03
N GLU A 16 15.05 57.90 11.47
CA GLU A 16 14.38 59.09 10.93
C GLU A 16 13.51 58.72 9.71
N ALA A 17 14.04 57.89 8.80
CA ALA A 17 13.27 57.36 7.67
C ALA A 17 12.10 56.48 8.11
N ARG A 18 12.23 55.69 9.19
CA ARG A 18 11.12 54.90 9.77
C ARG A 18 10.08 55.77 10.46
N ALA A 19 10.48 56.91 11.03
CA ALA A 19 9.56 57.85 11.66
C ALA A 19 8.76 58.66 10.63
N LEU A 20 9.36 58.94 9.46
CA LEU A 20 8.72 59.66 8.35
C LEU A 20 7.93 58.75 7.40
N ALA A 21 8.24 57.45 7.37
CA ALA A 21 7.55 56.50 6.52
C ALA A 21 6.21 56.05 7.13
N PRO A 22 5.07 56.18 6.42
CA PRO A 22 3.83 55.53 6.82
C PRO A 22 4.03 54.01 6.99
N ALA A 23 3.35 53.39 7.95
CA ALA A 23 3.50 51.97 8.29
C ALA A 23 3.43 51.02 7.08
N ASP A 24 2.72 51.42 6.01
CA ASP A 24 2.50 50.63 4.80
C ASP A 24 3.49 50.93 3.65
N THR A 25 4.52 51.76 3.83
CA THR A 25 5.43 52.17 2.74
C THR A 25 6.09 50.97 2.06
N ARG A 26 6.47 49.96 2.85
CA ARG A 26 7.01 48.70 2.32
C ARG A 26 5.97 47.93 1.51
N GLU A 27 4.73 47.91 1.97
CA GLU A 27 3.62 47.22 1.32
C GLU A 27 3.23 47.92 0.00
N GLN A 28 3.29 49.26 -0.03
CA GLN A 28 3.10 50.07 -1.23
C GLN A 28 4.21 49.86 -2.26
N ILE A 29 5.47 49.81 -1.84
CA ILE A 29 6.61 49.53 -2.74
C ILE A 29 6.45 48.14 -3.36
N VAL A 30 6.15 47.12 -2.54
CA VAL A 30 5.93 45.75 -3.03
C VAL A 30 4.72 45.70 -3.97
N SER A 31 3.61 46.36 -3.62
CA SER A 31 2.42 46.43 -4.46
C SER A 31 2.67 47.16 -5.78
N ALA A 32 3.51 48.20 -5.80
CA ALA A 32 3.89 48.92 -7.00
C ALA A 32 4.71 48.02 -7.95
N ILE A 33 5.66 47.24 -7.41
CA ILE A 33 6.43 46.27 -8.20
C ILE A 33 5.49 45.26 -8.87
N PHE A 34 4.56 44.66 -8.12
CA PHE A 34 3.59 43.72 -8.69
C PHE A 34 2.68 44.36 -9.75
N ARG A 35 2.22 45.61 -9.54
CA ARG A 35 1.41 46.34 -10.52
C ARG A 35 2.19 46.60 -11.81
N THR A 36 3.43 47.05 -11.71
CA THR A 36 4.27 47.32 -12.89
C THR A 36 4.57 46.01 -13.63
N SER A 37 4.90 44.93 -12.92
CA SER A 37 5.06 43.61 -13.54
C SER A 37 3.78 43.13 -14.23
N GLN A 38 2.61 43.35 -13.63
CA GLN A 38 1.33 42.97 -14.22
C GLN A 38 1.00 43.81 -15.47
N ALA A 39 1.28 45.11 -15.47
CA ALA A 39 1.10 45.99 -16.62
C ALA A 39 1.98 45.55 -17.80
N ILE A 40 3.27 45.33 -17.56
CA ILE A 40 4.20 44.84 -18.58
C ILE A 40 3.76 43.47 -19.12
N CYS A 41 3.33 42.56 -18.24
CA CYS A 41 2.87 41.24 -18.63
C CYS A 41 1.61 41.31 -19.50
N ASN A 42 0.66 42.19 -19.19
CA ASN A 42 -0.55 42.39 -19.99
C ASN A 42 -0.26 43.01 -21.37
N GLU A 43 0.75 43.87 -21.47
CA GLU A 43 1.16 44.48 -22.74
C GLU A 43 1.93 43.51 -23.65
N THR A 44 2.67 42.57 -23.06
CA THR A 44 3.59 41.69 -23.81
C THR A 44 3.07 40.26 -24.01
N VAL A 45 2.21 39.75 -23.14
CA VAL A 45 1.73 38.37 -23.19
C VAL A 45 0.36 38.31 -23.87
N THR A 46 0.35 37.81 -25.10
CA THR A 46 -0.88 37.46 -25.82
C THR A 46 -1.22 35.99 -25.61
N TYR A 47 -2.34 35.74 -24.93
CA TYR A 47 -2.83 34.38 -24.70
C TYR A 47 -3.52 33.82 -25.95
N THR A 48 -2.91 32.83 -26.59
CA THR A 48 -3.40 32.26 -27.85
C THR A 48 -4.70 31.44 -27.70
N ASN A 49 -5.09 31.02 -26.47
CA ASN A 49 -6.28 30.19 -26.28
C ASN A 49 -6.91 30.33 -24.86
N GLN A 50 -7.62 31.44 -24.62
CA GLN A 50 -8.29 31.73 -23.33
C GLN A 50 -9.37 30.70 -22.95
N ALA A 51 -10.08 30.12 -23.92
CA ALA A 51 -11.17 29.16 -23.65
C ALA A 51 -10.66 27.89 -22.95
N LYS A 52 -9.49 27.38 -23.37
CA LYS A 52 -8.86 26.18 -22.80
C LYS A 52 -8.35 26.39 -21.37
N GLN A 53 -7.94 27.62 -21.05
CA GLN A 53 -7.56 28.00 -19.69
C GLN A 53 -8.79 28.06 -18.76
N TYR A 54 -9.90 28.62 -19.23
CA TYR A 54 -11.14 28.71 -18.47
C TYR A 54 -11.78 27.34 -18.18
N GLU A 55 -11.70 26.39 -19.10
CA GLU A 55 -12.14 24.99 -18.86
C GLU A 55 -11.28 24.28 -17.83
N THR A 56 -9.96 24.49 -17.88
CA THR A 56 -8.99 23.95 -16.91
C THR A 56 -9.26 24.49 -15.50
N GLU A 57 -9.49 25.80 -15.37
CA GLU A 57 -9.79 26.45 -14.09
C GLU A 57 -11.12 25.99 -13.48
N LYS A 58 -12.15 25.73 -14.30
CA LYS A 58 -13.43 25.16 -13.81
C LYS A 58 -13.24 23.75 -13.24
N LEU A 59 -12.50 22.90 -13.96
CA LEU A 59 -12.19 21.54 -13.50
C LEU A 59 -11.36 21.56 -12.22
N ASP A 60 -10.32 22.41 -12.18
CA ASP A 60 -9.48 22.57 -10.99
C ASP A 60 -10.31 23.08 -9.80
N ARG A 61 -11.27 24.00 -10.00
CA ARG A 61 -12.17 24.47 -8.93
C ARG A 61 -13.02 23.34 -8.33
N ILE A 62 -13.46 22.38 -9.13
CA ILE A 62 -14.23 21.22 -8.65
C ILE A 62 -13.29 20.25 -7.91
N PHE A 63 -12.20 19.86 -8.57
CA PHE A 63 -11.27 18.85 -8.05
C PHE A 63 -10.47 19.32 -6.83
N THR A 64 -10.21 20.61 -6.69
CA THR A 64 -9.48 21.19 -5.54
C THR A 64 -10.40 21.78 -4.47
N SER A 65 -11.73 21.70 -4.66
CA SER A 65 -12.66 22.21 -3.65
C SER A 65 -12.53 21.44 -2.34
N LYS A 66 -12.65 22.17 -1.23
CA LYS A 66 -12.56 21.59 0.12
C LYS A 66 -13.62 20.52 0.40
N LEU A 67 -14.81 20.66 -0.22
CA LEU A 67 -15.94 19.75 -0.01
C LEU A 67 -15.97 18.59 -1.02
N TRP A 68 -15.75 18.85 -2.32
CA TRP A 68 -15.85 17.82 -3.37
C TRP A 68 -14.52 17.17 -3.73
N GLY A 69 -13.38 17.81 -3.42
CA GLY A 69 -12.06 17.28 -3.76
C GLY A 69 -11.76 15.92 -3.10
N PHE A 70 -12.08 15.75 -1.82
CA PHE A 70 -11.89 14.49 -1.10
C PHE A 70 -12.85 13.37 -1.58
N PRO A 71 -14.18 13.60 -1.68
CA PRO A 71 -15.09 12.60 -2.23
C PRO A 71 -14.73 12.17 -3.66
N ILE A 72 -14.40 13.11 -4.56
CA ILE A 72 -14.04 12.78 -5.94
C ILE A 72 -12.75 11.96 -5.98
N MET A 73 -11.76 12.29 -5.15
CA MET A 73 -10.52 11.52 -5.03
C MET A 73 -10.78 10.08 -4.57
N LEU A 74 -11.58 9.89 -3.53
CA LEU A 74 -11.93 8.56 -3.03
C LEU A 74 -12.78 7.79 -4.05
N ALA A 75 -13.74 8.44 -4.69
CA ALA A 75 -14.58 7.82 -5.72
C ALA A 75 -13.75 7.38 -6.93
N MET A 76 -12.83 8.22 -7.41
CA MET A 76 -11.94 7.84 -8.51
C MET A 76 -11.05 6.66 -8.11
N LEU A 77 -10.43 6.72 -6.93
CA LEU A 77 -9.61 5.62 -6.43
C LEU A 77 -10.42 4.32 -6.34
N ALA A 78 -11.66 4.38 -5.84
CA ALA A 78 -12.57 3.25 -5.76
C ALA A 78 -12.91 2.68 -7.15
N VAL A 79 -13.15 3.53 -8.16
CA VAL A 79 -13.38 3.11 -9.55
C VAL A 79 -12.16 2.41 -10.13
N VAL A 80 -10.96 2.97 -9.93
CA VAL A 80 -9.70 2.37 -10.41
C VAL A 80 -9.47 1.01 -9.77
N ILE A 81 -9.66 0.91 -8.45
CA ILE A 81 -9.51 -0.35 -7.70
C ILE A 81 -10.57 -1.36 -8.14
N TYR A 82 -11.83 -0.95 -8.32
CA TYR A 82 -12.90 -1.83 -8.79
C TYR A 82 -12.59 -2.42 -10.16
N ILE A 83 -12.24 -1.58 -11.14
CA ILE A 83 -11.85 -2.03 -12.48
C ILE A 83 -10.66 -2.98 -12.41
N THR A 84 -9.70 -2.69 -11.55
CA THR A 84 -8.51 -3.51 -11.37
C THR A 84 -8.84 -4.88 -10.80
N ILE A 85 -9.58 -4.95 -9.68
CA ILE A 85 -9.88 -6.22 -8.98
C ILE A 85 -10.86 -7.04 -9.82
N ALA A 86 -12.01 -6.46 -10.19
CA ALA A 86 -13.02 -7.19 -10.97
C ALA A 86 -12.51 -7.59 -12.36
N GLY A 87 -11.73 -6.70 -13.01
CA GLY A 87 -11.14 -6.97 -14.31
C GLY A 87 -9.99 -7.98 -14.27
N ALA A 88 -9.31 -8.12 -13.13
CA ALA A 88 -8.19 -9.05 -12.98
C ALA A 88 -8.62 -10.50 -12.69
N ASN A 89 -9.83 -10.74 -12.15
CA ASN A 89 -10.27 -12.10 -11.82
C ASN A 89 -10.23 -13.02 -13.05
N ILE A 90 -10.82 -12.59 -14.17
CA ILE A 90 -10.87 -13.37 -15.42
C ILE A 90 -9.47 -13.78 -15.92
N PRO A 91 -8.51 -12.86 -16.15
CA PRO A 91 -7.17 -13.23 -16.59
C PRO A 91 -6.38 -14.01 -15.53
N SER A 92 -6.65 -13.82 -14.23
CA SER A 92 -6.02 -14.61 -13.16
C SER A 92 -6.46 -16.07 -13.22
N ASP A 93 -7.76 -16.32 -13.39
CA ASP A 93 -8.33 -17.67 -13.54
C ASP A 93 -7.81 -18.37 -14.80
N MET A 94 -7.69 -17.62 -15.91
CA MET A 94 -7.11 -18.13 -17.15
C MET A 94 -5.65 -18.56 -16.97
N LEU A 95 -4.84 -17.75 -16.27
CA LEU A 95 -3.45 -18.10 -15.97
C LEU A 95 -3.34 -19.27 -15.00
N ALA A 96 -4.17 -19.31 -13.96
CA ALA A 96 -4.22 -20.42 -13.01
C ALA A 96 -4.57 -21.73 -13.72
N SER A 97 -5.56 -21.72 -14.60
CA SER A 97 -5.95 -22.88 -15.41
C SER A 97 -4.84 -23.32 -16.37
N PHE A 98 -4.16 -22.37 -17.02
CA PHE A 98 -3.04 -22.65 -17.92
C PHE A 98 -1.85 -23.27 -17.19
N PHE A 99 -1.46 -22.72 -16.03
CA PHE A 99 -0.38 -23.30 -15.23
C PHE A 99 -0.80 -24.64 -14.61
N GLY A 100 -2.04 -24.82 -14.19
CA GLY A 100 -2.55 -26.10 -13.72
C GLY A 100 -2.50 -27.19 -14.80
N TRP A 101 -2.85 -26.83 -16.05
CA TRP A 101 -2.71 -27.72 -17.21
C TRP A 101 -1.25 -28.11 -17.43
N LEU A 102 -0.32 -27.16 -17.37
CA LEU A 102 1.12 -27.42 -17.50
C LEU A 102 1.68 -28.25 -16.33
N GLU A 103 1.17 -28.04 -15.11
CA GLU A 103 1.48 -28.84 -13.92
C GLU A 103 1.15 -30.33 -14.14
N GLY A 104 0.03 -30.60 -14.82
CA GLY A 104 -0.38 -31.95 -15.20
C GLY A 104 0.67 -32.65 -16.08
N TYR A 105 1.19 -31.97 -17.11
CA TYR A 105 2.25 -32.53 -17.97
C TYR A 105 3.57 -32.71 -17.22
N LEU A 106 3.93 -31.77 -16.34
CA LEU A 106 5.11 -31.91 -15.50
C LEU A 106 4.98 -33.14 -14.58
N THR A 107 3.80 -33.35 -14.00
CA THR A 107 3.53 -34.53 -13.17
C THR A 107 3.65 -35.83 -13.97
N LEU A 108 3.07 -35.90 -15.16
CA LEU A 108 3.20 -37.06 -16.05
C LEU A 108 4.66 -37.31 -16.47
N PHE A 109 5.44 -36.25 -16.71
CA PHE A 109 6.85 -36.35 -17.05
C PHE A 109 7.69 -36.94 -15.90
N PHE A 110 7.47 -36.48 -14.67
CA PHE A 110 8.16 -37.02 -13.49
C PHE A 110 7.74 -38.47 -13.20
N GLN A 111 6.47 -38.81 -13.42
CA GLN A 111 5.98 -40.18 -13.31
C GLN A 111 6.61 -41.10 -14.37
N ALA A 112 6.75 -40.64 -15.62
CA ALA A 112 7.41 -41.41 -16.68
C ALA A 112 8.89 -41.69 -16.36
N LEU A 113 9.56 -40.76 -15.70
CA LEU A 113 10.95 -40.90 -15.24
C LEU A 113 11.10 -41.73 -13.96
N HIS A 114 10.01 -42.21 -13.34
CA HIS A 114 10.01 -42.88 -12.03
C HIS A 114 10.76 -42.08 -10.96
N ALA A 115 10.63 -40.75 -10.99
CA ALA A 115 11.26 -39.88 -10.02
C ALA A 115 10.67 -40.13 -8.62
N PRO A 116 11.47 -40.04 -7.53
CA PRO A 116 10.96 -40.17 -6.17
C PRO A 116 9.89 -39.13 -5.85
N ASP A 117 8.88 -39.51 -5.06
CA ASP A 117 7.76 -38.64 -4.69
C ASP A 117 8.20 -37.34 -4.00
N TRP A 118 9.28 -37.39 -3.20
CA TRP A 118 9.83 -36.20 -2.56
C TRP A 118 10.39 -35.19 -3.57
N LEU A 119 10.94 -35.66 -4.69
CA LEU A 119 11.52 -34.81 -5.72
C LEU A 119 10.42 -34.17 -6.57
N HIS A 120 9.40 -34.96 -6.93
CA HIS A 120 8.19 -34.44 -7.58
C HIS A 120 7.49 -33.41 -6.70
N GLY A 121 7.25 -33.73 -5.43
CA GLY A 121 6.58 -32.82 -4.51
C GLY A 121 7.34 -31.51 -4.32
N LEU A 122 8.66 -31.57 -4.12
CA LEU A 122 9.47 -30.36 -3.91
C LEU A 122 9.51 -29.45 -5.16
N LEU A 123 9.72 -30.03 -6.35
CA LEU A 123 9.88 -29.25 -7.58
C LEU A 123 8.54 -28.86 -8.23
N VAL A 124 7.54 -29.73 -8.22
CA VAL A 124 6.25 -29.50 -8.86
C VAL A 124 5.28 -28.86 -7.87
N LEU A 125 5.00 -29.52 -6.74
CA LEU A 125 4.01 -29.04 -5.76
C LEU A 125 4.52 -27.87 -4.91
N GLY A 126 5.82 -27.77 -4.68
CA GLY A 126 6.45 -26.67 -3.94
C GLY A 126 6.87 -25.51 -4.83
N LEU A 127 7.91 -25.72 -5.64
CA LEU A 127 8.52 -24.68 -6.47
C LEU A 127 7.59 -24.19 -7.58
N TYR A 128 7.11 -25.10 -8.45
CA TYR A 128 6.29 -24.73 -9.60
C TYR A 128 4.93 -24.18 -9.17
N ARG A 129 4.15 -24.93 -8.40
CA ARG A 129 2.81 -24.49 -7.95
C ARG A 129 2.87 -23.18 -7.16
N GLY A 130 3.83 -23.05 -6.24
CA GLY A 130 4.02 -21.82 -5.47
C GLY A 130 4.35 -20.60 -6.33
N THR A 131 5.22 -20.75 -7.34
CA THR A 131 5.55 -19.66 -8.25
C THR A 131 4.41 -19.34 -9.22
N ALA A 132 3.76 -20.37 -9.78
CA ALA A 132 2.62 -20.23 -10.66
C ALA A 132 1.48 -19.47 -9.96
N TRP A 133 1.18 -19.80 -8.71
CA TRP A 133 0.17 -19.12 -7.91
C TRP A 133 0.43 -17.62 -7.79
N VAL A 134 1.65 -17.26 -7.36
CA VAL A 134 2.05 -15.86 -7.20
C VAL A 134 1.96 -15.12 -8.54
N VAL A 135 2.36 -15.75 -9.64
CA VAL A 135 2.27 -15.15 -10.98
C VAL A 135 0.82 -14.95 -11.40
N SER A 136 -0.04 -15.96 -11.25
CA SER A 136 -1.46 -15.91 -11.64
C SER A 136 -2.22 -14.81 -10.91
N VAL A 137 -2.03 -14.68 -9.60
CA VAL A 137 -2.81 -13.75 -8.78
C VAL A 137 -2.25 -12.32 -8.87
N MET A 138 -0.92 -12.16 -8.90
CA MET A 138 -0.30 -10.84 -8.80
C MET A 138 -0.19 -10.10 -10.16
N LEU A 139 0.06 -10.82 -11.25
CA LEU A 139 0.38 -10.20 -12.54
C LEU A 139 -0.81 -9.44 -13.16
N PRO A 140 -2.03 -10.02 -13.25
CA PRO A 140 -3.13 -9.35 -13.96
C PRO A 140 -3.61 -8.05 -13.30
N PRO A 141 -3.81 -7.97 -11.97
CA PRO A 141 -4.16 -6.70 -11.34
C PRO A 141 -3.11 -5.62 -11.57
N MET A 142 -1.81 -5.96 -11.52
CA MET A 142 -0.75 -5.00 -11.78
C MET A 142 -0.73 -4.52 -13.23
N ALA A 143 -0.99 -5.42 -14.18
CA ALA A 143 -1.08 -5.10 -15.60
C ALA A 143 -2.27 -4.19 -15.95
N ILE A 144 -3.32 -4.17 -15.13
CA ILE A 144 -4.47 -3.27 -15.29
C ILE A 144 -4.26 -1.95 -14.51
N PHE A 145 -3.82 -2.05 -13.25
CA PHE A 145 -3.68 -0.91 -12.35
C PHE A 145 -2.65 0.12 -12.85
N PHE A 146 -1.46 -0.33 -13.26
CA PHE A 146 -0.39 0.61 -13.64
C PHE A 146 -0.70 1.42 -14.89
N PRO A 147 -1.26 0.85 -15.98
CA PRO A 147 -1.70 1.65 -17.11
C PRO A 147 -2.78 2.68 -16.75
N ILE A 148 -3.81 2.30 -16.00
CA ILE A 148 -4.87 3.23 -15.59
C ILE A 148 -4.28 4.37 -14.75
N PHE A 149 -3.43 4.03 -13.77
CA PHE A 149 -2.77 5.03 -12.93
C PHE A 149 -1.86 5.97 -13.75
N ALA A 150 -1.09 5.42 -14.71
CA ALA A 150 -0.24 6.21 -15.59
C ALA A 150 -1.05 7.14 -16.52
N LEU A 151 -2.25 6.73 -16.96
CA LEU A 151 -3.16 7.60 -17.70
C LEU A 151 -3.66 8.77 -16.83
N LEU A 152 -4.00 8.51 -15.57
CA LEU A 152 -4.42 9.55 -14.61
C LEU A 152 -3.26 10.50 -14.26
N GLU A 153 -2.04 9.98 -14.18
CA GLU A 153 -0.81 10.75 -14.01
C GLU A 153 -0.57 11.69 -15.20
N ASN A 154 -0.58 11.14 -16.41
CA ASN A 154 -0.37 11.87 -17.66
C ASN A 154 -1.48 12.88 -17.97
N TYR A 155 -2.71 12.60 -17.53
CA TYR A 155 -3.81 13.55 -17.63
C TYR A 155 -3.57 14.79 -16.75
N GLY A 156 -2.83 14.64 -15.65
CA GLY A 156 -2.54 15.70 -14.69
C GLY A 156 -3.44 15.68 -13.46
N TYR A 157 -4.26 14.64 -13.25
CA TYR A 157 -5.13 14.54 -12.07
C TYR A 157 -4.36 14.28 -10.78
N LEU A 158 -3.37 13.39 -10.80
CA LEU A 158 -2.57 13.03 -9.62
C LEU A 158 -1.93 14.26 -8.93
N PRO A 159 -1.30 15.22 -9.62
CA PRO A 159 -0.85 16.48 -9.00
C PRO A 159 -1.90 17.22 -8.18
N ARG A 160 -3.19 17.23 -8.59
CA ARG A 160 -4.28 17.86 -7.83
C ARG A 160 -4.61 17.06 -6.56
N VAL A 161 -4.54 15.73 -6.64
CA VAL A 161 -4.66 14.85 -5.46
C VAL A 161 -3.55 15.15 -4.46
N ALA A 162 -2.30 15.31 -4.93
CA ALA A 162 -1.17 15.71 -4.08
C ALA A 162 -1.43 17.06 -3.40
N PHE A 163 -1.96 18.04 -4.14
CA PHE A 163 -2.34 19.34 -3.59
C PHE A 163 -3.43 19.25 -2.50
N ASN A 164 -4.51 18.49 -2.74
CA ASN A 164 -5.57 18.30 -1.76
C ASN A 164 -5.07 17.64 -0.46
N MET A 165 -4.11 16.73 -0.59
CA MET A 165 -3.52 16.00 0.53
C MET A 165 -2.41 16.76 1.24
N ASP A 166 -1.81 17.78 0.62
CA ASP A 166 -0.61 18.46 1.13
C ASP A 166 -0.80 18.96 2.56
N ARG A 167 -1.95 19.58 2.85
CA ARG A 167 -2.24 20.07 4.21
C ARG A 167 -2.26 18.96 5.27
N LEU A 168 -2.72 17.77 4.93
CA LEU A 168 -2.76 16.62 5.85
C LEU A 168 -1.35 16.05 6.07
N PHE A 169 -0.58 15.84 5.00
CA PHE A 169 0.78 15.32 5.10
C PHE A 169 1.72 16.32 5.78
N LYS A 170 1.58 17.62 5.50
CA LYS A 170 2.37 18.67 6.15
C LYS A 170 2.18 18.71 7.67
N LYS A 171 0.95 18.49 8.14
CA LYS A 171 0.66 18.35 9.59
C LYS A 171 1.37 17.13 10.20
N ALA A 172 1.47 16.04 9.44
CA ALA A 172 2.21 14.83 9.84
C ALA A 172 3.73 14.96 9.67
N GLY A 173 4.25 16.10 9.21
CA GLY A 173 5.69 16.28 8.94
C GLY A 173 6.18 15.56 7.67
N ALA A 174 5.26 15.25 6.77
CA ALA A 174 5.46 14.60 5.48
C ALA A 174 5.11 15.54 4.31
N HIS A 175 5.36 15.07 3.08
CA HIS A 175 5.18 15.85 1.84
C HIS A 175 3.90 15.48 1.09
N GLY A 176 3.22 16.43 0.45
CA GLY A 176 2.01 16.14 -0.36
C GLY A 176 2.22 15.08 -1.45
N LYS A 177 3.40 15.03 -2.09
CA LYS A 177 3.79 13.97 -3.04
C LYS A 177 3.73 12.54 -2.45
N GLN A 178 3.79 12.37 -1.12
CA GLN A 178 3.61 11.06 -0.48
C GLN A 178 2.22 10.47 -0.73
N SER A 179 1.19 11.29 -0.94
CA SER A 179 -0.13 10.77 -1.30
C SER A 179 -0.12 10.04 -2.64
N LEU A 180 0.74 10.43 -3.57
CA LEU A 180 0.91 9.77 -4.87
C LEU A 180 1.55 8.40 -4.72
N THR A 181 2.57 8.30 -3.86
CA THR A 181 3.23 7.03 -3.58
C THR A 181 2.29 6.08 -2.84
N MET A 182 1.51 6.60 -1.88
CA MET A 182 0.48 5.83 -1.19
C MET A 182 -0.64 5.38 -2.14
N ALA A 183 -1.08 6.23 -3.06
CA ALA A 183 -2.06 5.86 -4.08
C ALA A 183 -1.56 4.69 -4.94
N MET A 184 -0.27 4.69 -5.30
CA MET A 184 0.36 3.57 -6.00
C MET A 184 0.46 2.29 -5.13
N GLY A 185 0.52 2.45 -3.80
CA GLY A 185 0.57 1.35 -2.83
C GLY A 185 -0.67 0.47 -2.83
N PHE A 186 -1.84 1.04 -3.11
CA PHE A 186 -3.09 0.28 -3.25
C PHE A 186 -3.02 -0.81 -4.32
N GLY A 187 -2.24 -0.58 -5.38
CA GLY A 187 -1.90 -1.63 -6.35
C GLY A 187 -0.79 -2.52 -5.80
N CYS A 188 0.43 -1.97 -5.66
CA CYS A 188 1.58 -2.74 -5.21
C CYS A 188 2.54 -1.88 -4.38
N ASN A 189 2.74 -2.25 -3.11
CA ASN A 189 3.69 -1.58 -2.23
C ASN A 189 5.12 -1.59 -2.80
N ALA A 190 5.54 -2.65 -3.48
CA ALA A 190 6.86 -2.70 -4.10
C ALA A 190 7.06 -1.61 -5.16
N ALA A 191 6.02 -1.28 -5.92
CA ALA A 191 6.06 -0.22 -6.93
C ALA A 191 5.92 1.18 -6.30
N ALA A 192 5.12 1.31 -5.25
CA ALA A 192 5.05 2.52 -4.43
C ALA A 192 6.41 2.94 -3.85
N ILE A 193 7.22 1.98 -3.39
CA ILE A 193 8.58 2.26 -2.91
C ILE A 193 9.46 2.84 -4.03
N MET A 194 9.35 2.31 -5.25
CA MET A 194 10.12 2.84 -6.40
C MET A 194 9.65 4.26 -6.80
N SER A 195 8.35 4.58 -6.67
CA SER A 195 7.84 5.91 -6.97
C SER A 195 8.18 6.96 -5.93
N THR A 196 8.68 6.59 -4.74
CA THR A 196 9.18 7.56 -3.74
C THR A 196 10.32 8.44 -4.25
N ARG A 197 10.95 8.10 -5.39
CA ARG A 197 11.94 8.95 -6.08
C ARG A 197 11.41 10.31 -6.51
N ILE A 198 10.09 10.49 -6.60
CA ILE A 198 9.48 11.81 -6.85
C ILE A 198 9.67 12.79 -5.67
N ILE A 199 9.95 12.25 -4.48
CA ILE A 199 10.19 13.01 -3.25
C ILE A 199 11.68 13.33 -3.17
N GLU A 200 12.03 14.60 -3.30
CA GLU A 200 13.40 15.09 -3.37
C GLU A 200 14.11 15.05 -2.02
N SER A 201 13.38 15.41 -0.95
CA SER A 201 13.92 15.41 0.42
C SER A 201 14.19 13.99 0.90
N PRO A 202 15.45 13.63 1.23
CA PRO A 202 15.80 12.27 1.67
C PRO A 202 15.04 11.83 2.93
N ARG A 203 14.75 12.77 3.83
CA ARG A 203 14.00 12.55 5.06
C ARG A 203 12.55 12.18 4.76
N GLU A 204 11.85 13.01 3.97
CA GLU A 204 10.45 12.79 3.60
C GLU A 204 10.29 11.55 2.73
N ARG A 205 11.29 11.29 1.87
CA ARG A 205 11.36 10.04 1.10
C ARG A 205 11.45 8.83 2.02
N MET A 206 12.27 8.86 3.07
CA MET A 206 12.35 7.77 4.04
C MET A 206 11.03 7.57 4.81
N LEU A 207 10.36 8.66 5.21
CA LEU A 207 9.04 8.58 5.81
C LEU A 207 8.06 7.85 4.89
N ALA A 208 7.96 8.27 3.63
CA ALA A 208 7.11 7.63 2.63
C ALA A 208 7.45 6.14 2.41
N ILE A 209 8.75 5.80 2.36
CA ILE A 209 9.22 4.42 2.23
C ILE A 209 8.72 3.55 3.39
N LEU A 210 8.82 4.04 4.63
CA LEU A 210 8.45 3.27 5.82
C LEU A 210 6.94 3.17 6.03
N THR A 211 6.17 4.18 5.62
CA THR A 211 4.73 4.25 5.91
C THR A 211 3.83 3.78 4.78
N ASN A 212 4.32 3.64 3.54
CA ASN A 212 3.52 3.13 2.42
C ASN A 212 2.95 1.73 2.69
N ASN A 213 3.58 0.94 3.56
CA ASN A 213 3.10 -0.40 3.92
C ASN A 213 1.71 -0.42 4.58
N PHE A 214 1.28 0.64 5.28
CA PHE A 214 -0.01 0.66 5.97
C PHE A 214 -1.22 0.85 5.02
N VAL A 215 -0.96 1.00 3.72
CA VAL A 215 -1.97 0.97 2.67
C VAL A 215 -2.14 -0.49 2.18
N PRO A 216 -3.38 -1.01 2.08
CA PRO A 216 -3.59 -2.36 1.58
C PRO A 216 -3.25 -2.45 0.09
N CYS A 217 -2.23 -3.25 -0.24
CA CYS A 217 -1.89 -3.59 -1.63
C CYS A 217 -2.76 -4.72 -2.15
N ASN A 218 -2.66 -5.04 -3.46
CA ASN A 218 -3.45 -6.08 -4.13
C ASN A 218 -3.64 -7.35 -3.27
N GLY A 219 -2.56 -7.96 -2.77
CA GLY A 219 -2.63 -9.17 -1.96
C GLY A 219 -3.14 -9.08 -0.54
N ARG A 220 -3.68 -7.93 -0.13
CA ARG A 220 -4.43 -7.81 1.11
C ARG A 220 -5.94 -7.71 0.85
N TRP A 221 -6.35 -7.30 -0.35
CA TRP A 221 -7.76 -7.14 -0.70
C TRP A 221 -8.56 -8.44 -0.63
N PRO A 222 -8.10 -9.59 -1.17
CA PRO A 222 -8.84 -10.85 -1.09
C PRO A 222 -9.16 -11.23 0.36
N THR A 223 -8.17 -11.22 1.26
CA THR A 223 -8.38 -11.52 2.68
C THR A 223 -9.35 -10.54 3.35
N LEU A 224 -9.19 -9.23 3.12
CA LEU A 224 -10.06 -8.21 3.72
C LEU A 224 -11.51 -8.35 3.25
N ILE A 225 -11.73 -8.54 1.95
CA ILE A 225 -13.07 -8.70 1.36
C ILE A 225 -13.71 -10.01 1.83
N LEU A 226 -12.95 -11.11 1.83
CA LEU A 226 -13.42 -12.43 2.22
C LEU A 226 -13.88 -12.47 3.68
N LEU A 227 -13.02 -12.03 4.60
CA LEU A 227 -13.34 -12.04 6.04
C LEU A 227 -14.45 -11.05 6.39
N SER A 228 -14.50 -9.90 5.72
CA SER A 228 -15.62 -8.96 5.85
C SER A 228 -16.94 -9.62 5.43
N SER A 229 -16.96 -10.36 4.31
CA SER A 229 -18.16 -11.03 3.80
C SER A 229 -18.61 -12.21 4.68
N LEU A 230 -17.65 -12.99 5.21
CA LEU A 230 -17.94 -14.22 5.97
C LEU A 230 -18.33 -13.98 7.43
N PHE A 231 -17.68 -13.03 8.10
CA PHE A 231 -17.83 -12.80 9.54
C PHE A 231 -18.57 -11.49 9.84
N MET A 232 -18.19 -10.37 9.20
CA MET A 232 -18.79 -9.06 9.52
C MET A 232 -20.17 -8.86 8.90
N ALA A 233 -20.36 -9.37 7.68
CA ALA A 233 -21.62 -9.30 6.96
C ALA A 233 -22.48 -10.57 7.12
N ALA A 234 -22.13 -11.48 8.04
CA ALA A 234 -22.74 -12.79 8.20
C ALA A 234 -24.26 -12.76 8.44
N GLY A 235 -24.75 -11.76 9.18
CA GLY A 235 -26.16 -11.61 9.53
C GLY A 235 -27.01 -10.85 8.52
N TYR A 236 -26.42 -10.37 7.42
CA TYR A 236 -27.11 -9.56 6.41
C TYR A 236 -27.32 -10.37 5.13
N THR A 237 -28.46 -10.18 4.48
CA THR A 237 -28.82 -10.86 3.22
C THR A 237 -29.04 -9.86 2.08
N GLY A 238 -28.89 -10.32 0.84
CA GLY A 238 -29.11 -9.51 -0.36
C GLY A 238 -28.16 -8.30 -0.47
N GLY A 239 -28.67 -7.18 -0.99
CA GLY A 239 -27.88 -5.95 -1.21
C GLY A 239 -27.27 -5.35 0.06
N TRP A 240 -27.87 -5.58 1.24
CA TRP A 240 -27.32 -5.15 2.51
C TRP A 240 -25.99 -5.83 2.85
N LYS A 241 -25.81 -7.10 2.47
CA LYS A 241 -24.55 -7.82 2.65
C LYS A 241 -23.41 -7.13 1.91
N THR A 242 -23.65 -6.75 0.65
CA THR A 242 -22.65 -6.06 -0.19
C THR A 242 -22.29 -4.70 0.39
N LEU A 243 -23.29 -3.94 0.85
CA LEU A 243 -23.08 -2.62 1.43
C LEU A 243 -22.28 -2.70 2.74
N VAL A 244 -22.62 -3.64 3.64
CA VAL A 244 -21.88 -3.86 4.90
C VAL A 244 -20.45 -4.30 4.61
N THR A 245 -20.26 -5.27 3.71
CA THR A 245 -18.92 -5.74 3.31
C THR A 245 -18.06 -4.57 2.78
N ALA A 246 -18.61 -3.77 1.87
CA ALA A 246 -17.91 -2.60 1.34
C ALA A 246 -17.59 -1.57 2.43
N SER A 247 -18.52 -1.31 3.36
CA SER A 247 -18.32 -0.36 4.46
C SER A 247 -17.19 -0.77 5.41
N VAL A 248 -17.11 -2.07 5.74
CA VAL A 248 -16.03 -2.61 6.60
C VAL A 248 -14.69 -2.47 5.90
N VAL A 249 -14.60 -2.83 4.62
CA VAL A 249 -13.36 -2.71 3.86
C VAL A 249 -12.93 -1.24 3.73
N VAL A 250 -13.86 -0.31 3.47
CA VAL A 250 -13.57 1.13 3.45
C VAL A 250 -13.08 1.61 4.82
N ALA A 251 -13.69 1.15 5.91
CA ALA A 251 -13.25 1.47 7.27
C ALA A 251 -11.81 0.98 7.53
N MET A 252 -11.46 -0.23 7.08
CA MET A 252 -10.09 -0.76 7.16
C MET A 252 -9.09 0.10 6.37
N VAL A 253 -9.46 0.53 5.16
CA VAL A 253 -8.62 1.43 4.35
C VAL A 253 -8.39 2.78 5.06
N LEU A 254 -9.46 3.38 5.58
CA LEU A 254 -9.39 4.64 6.31
C LEU A 254 -8.54 4.50 7.59
N PHE A 255 -8.68 3.39 8.30
CA PHE A 255 -7.86 3.07 9.46
C PHE A 255 -6.36 2.98 9.08
N GLY A 256 -6.03 2.31 7.97
CA GLY A 256 -4.66 2.25 7.45
C GLY A 256 -4.10 3.64 7.09
N ILE A 257 -4.91 4.53 6.51
CA ILE A 257 -4.52 5.92 6.23
C ILE A 257 -4.26 6.70 7.53
N VAL A 258 -5.12 6.55 8.54
CA VAL A 258 -4.93 7.19 9.85
C VAL A 258 -3.64 6.70 10.52
N VAL A 259 -3.38 5.39 10.49
CA VAL A 259 -2.13 4.82 11.01
C VAL A 259 -0.93 5.37 10.23
N THR A 260 -1.00 5.44 8.91
CA THR A 260 0.06 6.03 8.06
C THR A 260 0.41 7.45 8.49
N LEU A 261 -0.60 8.31 8.66
CA LEU A 261 -0.41 9.71 9.06
C LEU A 261 0.16 9.81 10.49
N THR A 262 -0.33 8.96 11.40
CA THR A 262 0.12 8.92 12.79
C THR A 262 1.58 8.48 12.89
N VAL A 263 1.95 7.40 12.19
CA VAL A 263 3.33 6.89 12.17
C VAL A 263 4.26 7.90 11.49
N SER A 264 3.84 8.54 10.39
CA SER A 264 4.59 9.62 9.74
C SER A 264 4.89 10.77 10.72
N TRP A 265 3.88 11.16 11.51
CA TRP A 265 4.02 12.19 12.54
C TRP A 265 4.97 11.77 13.67
N VAL A 266 4.85 10.55 14.20
CA VAL A 266 5.75 10.04 15.24
C VAL A 266 7.18 9.98 14.74
N LEU A 267 7.41 9.41 13.54
CA LEU A 267 8.75 9.26 12.97
C LEU A 267 9.39 10.61 12.64
N SER A 268 8.62 11.58 12.13
CA SER A 268 9.14 12.91 11.81
C SER A 268 9.58 13.68 13.05
N LYS A 269 9.00 13.40 14.23
CA LYS A 269 9.39 13.99 15.51
C LYS A 269 10.49 13.22 16.25
N THR A 270 10.63 11.92 16.03
CA THR A 270 11.55 11.05 16.78
C THR A 270 12.82 10.72 16.00
N ALA A 271 12.76 9.74 15.09
CA ALA A 271 13.92 9.14 14.43
C ALA A 271 14.40 9.92 13.19
N LEU A 272 13.50 10.65 12.52
CA LEU A 272 13.77 11.39 11.28
C LEU A 272 13.56 12.88 11.54
N ARG A 273 14.41 13.49 12.39
CA ARG A 273 14.41 14.94 12.65
C ARG A 273 15.19 15.68 11.55
N GLY A 274 14.69 16.82 11.09
CA GLY A 274 15.33 17.63 10.06
C GLY A 274 14.54 18.89 9.73
N ILE A 275 15.11 19.76 8.89
CA ILE A 275 14.46 20.99 8.42
C ILE A 275 13.38 20.61 7.40
N PRO A 276 12.12 21.05 7.56
CA PRO A 276 11.10 20.86 6.52
C PRO A 276 11.50 21.60 5.25
N THR A 277 11.48 20.91 4.11
CA THR A 277 11.81 21.51 2.82
C THR A 277 10.68 22.45 2.38
N HIS A 278 11.01 23.69 2.03
CA HIS A 278 10.07 24.62 1.41
C HIS A 278 9.78 24.10 0.00
N TYR A 279 8.51 23.77 -0.26
CA TYR A 279 8.08 23.25 -1.54
C TYR A 279 7.04 24.17 -2.18
N THR A 280 7.26 24.48 -3.45
CA THR A 280 6.28 25.06 -4.37
C THR A 280 5.77 23.94 -5.27
N LEU A 281 4.55 23.46 -5.02
CA LEU A 281 3.88 22.49 -5.90
C LEU A 281 3.43 23.21 -7.17
N GLU A 282 4.23 23.16 -8.22
CA GLU A 282 3.80 23.59 -9.55
C GLU A 282 2.72 22.63 -10.07
N LEU A 283 1.51 23.13 -10.29
CA LEU A 283 0.42 22.35 -10.88
C LEU A 283 0.62 22.27 -12.40
N PRO A 284 0.91 21.09 -12.98
CA PRO A 284 1.10 20.98 -14.42
C PRO A 284 -0.23 21.18 -15.17
N PRO A 285 -0.22 21.67 -16.42
CA PRO A 285 -1.45 21.81 -17.22
C PRO A 285 -2.03 20.43 -17.58
N TYR A 286 -3.35 20.34 -17.79
CA TYR A 286 -4.00 19.12 -18.29
C TYR A 286 -3.47 18.78 -19.68
N ARG A 287 -3.09 17.51 -19.88
CA ARG A 287 -2.61 16.99 -21.15
C ARG A 287 -3.44 15.78 -21.57
N ARG A 288 -3.70 15.64 -22.88
CA ARG A 288 -4.35 14.42 -23.39
C ARG A 288 -3.31 13.28 -23.34
N PRO A 289 -3.56 12.18 -22.60
CA PRO A 289 -2.59 11.11 -22.48
C PRO A 289 -2.46 10.36 -23.82
N LYS A 290 -1.23 9.99 -24.20
CA LYS A 290 -0.99 9.08 -25.33
C LYS A 290 -1.36 7.67 -24.88
N ILE A 291 -2.61 7.25 -25.13
CA ILE A 291 -3.21 6.05 -24.52
C ILE A 291 -2.33 4.81 -24.77
N TRP A 292 -2.04 4.49 -26.03
CA TRP A 292 -1.27 3.29 -26.39
C TRP A 292 0.17 3.30 -25.85
N ASP A 293 0.90 4.39 -26.04
CA ASP A 293 2.29 4.52 -25.58
C ASP A 293 2.39 4.44 -24.05
N THR A 294 1.41 5.02 -23.35
CA THR A 294 1.33 4.96 -21.87
C THR A 294 1.05 3.53 -21.40
N ILE A 295 0.09 2.84 -22.00
CA ILE A 295 -0.27 1.48 -21.60
C ILE A 295 0.90 0.52 -21.84
N VAL A 296 1.49 0.54 -23.03
CA VAL A 296 2.58 -0.39 -23.40
C VAL A 296 3.80 -0.19 -22.50
N ARG A 297 4.25 1.05 -22.30
CA ARG A 297 5.40 1.33 -21.42
C ARG A 297 5.10 1.02 -19.95
N ALA A 298 3.90 1.38 -19.46
CA ALA A 298 3.54 1.14 -18.07
C ALA A 298 3.52 -0.36 -17.73
N THR A 299 2.98 -1.19 -18.62
CA THR A 299 2.92 -2.65 -18.43
C THR A 299 4.30 -3.30 -18.59
N LEU A 300 5.06 -2.95 -19.62
CA LEU A 300 6.35 -3.59 -19.88
C LEU A 300 7.42 -3.21 -18.85
N ASP A 301 7.56 -1.92 -18.53
CA ASP A 301 8.64 -1.50 -17.64
C ASP A 301 8.31 -1.83 -16.18
N LYS A 302 7.11 -1.50 -15.68
CA LYS A 302 6.83 -1.63 -14.24
C LYS A 302 6.45 -3.05 -13.84
N SER A 303 5.61 -3.75 -14.62
CA SER A 303 5.10 -5.07 -14.22
C SER A 303 6.18 -6.15 -14.32
N ILE A 304 6.99 -6.17 -15.38
CA ILE A 304 8.02 -7.23 -15.58
C ILE A 304 9.11 -7.19 -14.50
N TYR A 305 9.64 -6.00 -14.16
CA TYR A 305 10.68 -5.90 -13.13
C TYR A 305 10.18 -6.28 -11.75
N VAL A 306 8.91 -6.00 -11.42
CA VAL A 306 8.35 -6.43 -10.14
C VAL A 306 8.04 -7.92 -10.16
N LEU A 307 7.51 -8.46 -11.26
CA LEU A 307 7.24 -9.89 -11.42
C LEU A 307 8.51 -10.73 -11.26
N LYS A 308 9.61 -10.34 -11.93
CA LYS A 308 10.90 -11.05 -11.79
C LYS A 308 11.36 -11.10 -10.33
N ARG A 309 11.16 -10.02 -9.56
CA ARG A 309 11.51 -9.98 -8.13
C ARG A 309 10.57 -10.85 -7.30
N ALA A 310 9.27 -10.85 -7.62
CA ALA A 310 8.30 -11.71 -6.96
C ALA A 310 8.65 -13.19 -7.16
N ILE A 311 8.99 -13.63 -8.37
CA ILE A 311 9.37 -15.01 -8.66
C ILE A 311 10.62 -15.42 -7.86
N VAL A 312 11.67 -14.58 -7.84
CA VAL A 312 12.92 -14.86 -7.13
C VAL A 312 12.70 -15.04 -5.61
N VAL A 313 11.72 -14.33 -5.04
CA VAL A 313 11.41 -14.44 -3.61
C VAL A 313 10.40 -15.56 -3.32
N ALA A 314 9.43 -15.80 -4.21
CA ALA A 314 8.37 -16.80 -4.05
C ALA A 314 8.88 -18.24 -4.24
N ALA A 315 9.75 -18.46 -5.23
CA ALA A 315 10.32 -19.78 -5.54
C ALA A 315 10.92 -20.53 -4.32
N PRO A 316 11.90 -19.96 -3.59
CA PRO A 316 12.49 -20.65 -2.44
C PRO A 316 11.49 -20.84 -1.30
N ALA A 317 10.51 -19.95 -1.17
CA ALA A 317 9.52 -20.05 -0.11
C ALA A 317 8.42 -21.06 -0.40
N GLY A 318 8.05 -21.28 -1.66
CA GLY A 318 7.17 -22.39 -2.06
C GLY A 318 7.81 -23.74 -1.72
N VAL A 319 9.11 -23.89 -2.02
CA VAL A 319 9.90 -25.05 -1.60
C VAL A 319 9.91 -25.22 -0.08
N LEU A 320 10.22 -24.14 0.66
CA LEU A 320 10.24 -24.18 2.12
C LEU A 320 8.87 -24.56 2.72
N THR A 321 7.78 -23.99 2.18
CA THR A 321 6.41 -24.28 2.61
C THR A 321 6.07 -25.75 2.39
N TRP A 322 6.45 -26.30 1.22
CA TRP A 322 6.25 -27.71 0.92
C TRP A 322 7.04 -28.61 1.88
N ILE A 323 8.32 -28.30 2.14
CA ILE A 323 9.16 -29.04 3.10
C ILE A 323 8.50 -29.08 4.48
N LEU A 324 8.05 -27.94 4.98
CA LEU A 324 7.43 -27.86 6.31
C LEU A 324 6.07 -28.59 6.38
N GLY A 325 5.31 -28.58 5.28
CA GLY A 325 4.03 -29.25 5.19
C GLY A 325 4.08 -30.77 5.00
N ASN A 326 5.18 -31.33 4.47
CA ASN A 326 5.27 -32.76 4.12
C ASN A 326 6.29 -33.54 4.98
N ILE A 327 7.23 -32.87 5.64
CA ILE A 327 8.11 -33.55 6.60
C ILE A 327 7.33 -33.76 7.91
N HIS A 328 7.34 -35.00 8.38
CA HIS A 328 6.69 -35.42 9.61
C HIS A 328 7.73 -35.67 10.71
N ILE A 329 7.42 -35.21 11.92
CA ILE A 329 8.12 -35.57 13.15
C ILE A 329 7.11 -36.35 13.99
N GLY A 330 7.25 -37.68 14.05
CA GLY A 330 6.21 -38.55 14.58
C GLY A 330 4.96 -38.50 13.70
N ASP A 331 3.80 -38.25 14.31
CA ASP A 331 2.49 -38.19 13.62
C ASP A 331 2.12 -36.78 13.14
N THR A 332 2.94 -35.75 13.45
CA THR A 332 2.65 -34.35 13.13
C THR A 332 3.62 -33.79 12.10
N THR A 333 3.13 -32.91 11.23
CA THR A 333 3.99 -32.17 10.28
C THR A 333 4.85 -31.14 11.02
N VAL A 334 6.02 -30.79 10.45
CA VAL A 334 6.85 -29.70 10.99
C VAL A 334 6.08 -28.38 11.04
N LEU A 335 5.20 -28.15 10.06
CA LEU A 335 4.31 -26.98 10.03
C LEU A 335 3.39 -26.95 11.26
N ALA A 336 2.73 -28.06 11.58
CA ALA A 336 1.86 -28.15 12.76
C ALA A 336 2.65 -27.95 14.06
N TYR A 337 3.84 -28.56 14.18
CA TYR A 337 4.70 -28.39 15.34
C TYR A 337 5.09 -26.91 15.58
N ILE A 338 5.43 -26.18 14.51
CA ILE A 338 5.73 -24.74 14.61
C ILE A 338 4.47 -23.93 14.93
N ALA A 339 3.32 -24.28 14.34
CA ALA A 339 2.05 -23.62 14.63
C ALA A 339 1.69 -23.76 16.12
N ASP A 340 1.80 -24.96 16.69
CA ASP A 340 1.54 -25.21 18.12
C ASP A 340 2.51 -24.44 19.02
N TRP A 341 3.77 -24.29 18.61
CA TRP A 341 4.74 -23.47 19.34
C TRP A 341 4.40 -21.96 19.31
N LEU A 342 3.84 -21.48 18.20
CA LEU A 342 3.40 -20.08 18.05
C LEU A 342 2.03 -19.82 18.70
N ASP A 343 1.23 -20.84 18.94
CA ASP A 343 -0.16 -20.74 19.35
C ASP A 343 -0.39 -19.95 20.67
N PRO A 344 0.41 -20.13 21.75
CA PRO A 344 0.23 -19.34 22.97
C PRO A 344 0.37 -17.83 22.73
N PHE A 345 1.32 -17.44 21.88
CA PHE A 345 1.53 -16.05 21.50
C PHE A 345 0.41 -15.57 20.57
N ALA A 346 0.00 -16.39 19.59
CA ALA A 346 -1.07 -16.06 18.68
C ALA A 346 -2.41 -15.80 19.41
N ARG A 347 -2.77 -16.67 20.37
CA ARG A 347 -3.99 -16.53 21.17
C ARG A 347 -4.00 -15.26 22.02
N ALA A 348 -2.84 -14.77 22.44
CA ALA A 348 -2.72 -13.48 23.13
C ALA A 348 -3.10 -12.30 22.21
N LEU A 349 -2.87 -12.44 20.90
CA LEU A 349 -3.27 -11.48 19.87
C LEU A 349 -4.70 -11.71 19.36
N GLY A 350 -5.44 -12.68 19.90
CA GLY A 350 -6.74 -13.09 19.37
C GLY A 350 -6.65 -13.76 17.99
N LEU A 351 -5.51 -14.37 17.67
CA LEU A 351 -5.26 -15.20 16.49
C LEU A 351 -4.99 -16.65 16.95
N ASP A 352 -4.67 -17.54 16.01
CA ASP A 352 -4.18 -18.90 16.28
C ASP A 352 -2.78 -19.11 15.69
N GLY A 353 -2.12 -20.18 16.14
CA GLY A 353 -0.76 -20.53 15.72
C GLY A 353 -0.60 -20.68 14.20
N TYR A 354 -1.62 -21.22 13.54
CA TYR A 354 -1.62 -21.41 12.09
C TYR A 354 -1.69 -20.08 11.33
N ILE A 355 -2.47 -19.10 11.80
CA ILE A 355 -2.51 -17.75 11.22
C ILE A 355 -1.12 -17.11 11.27
N LEU A 356 -0.45 -17.12 12.43
CA LEU A 356 0.88 -16.53 12.54
C LEU A 356 1.89 -17.26 11.67
N MET A 357 1.83 -18.60 11.64
CA MET A 357 2.68 -19.40 10.78
C MET A 357 2.45 -19.08 9.29
N ALA A 358 1.19 -18.93 8.88
CA ALA A 358 0.82 -18.55 7.52
C ALA A 358 1.34 -17.18 7.11
N PHE A 359 1.35 -16.19 8.01
CA PHE A 359 2.01 -14.90 7.74
C PHE A 359 3.52 -15.05 7.59
N ILE A 360 4.18 -15.82 8.45
CA ILE A 360 5.64 -16.01 8.42
C ILE A 360 6.04 -16.64 7.08
N LEU A 361 5.37 -17.72 6.67
CA LEU A 361 5.60 -18.37 5.38
C LEU A 361 5.12 -17.53 4.19
N GLY A 362 4.09 -16.70 4.38
CA GLY A 362 3.58 -15.75 3.40
C GLY A 362 4.40 -14.46 3.25
N LEU A 363 5.54 -14.33 3.93
CA LEU A 363 6.44 -13.18 3.76
C LEU A 363 6.79 -12.85 2.29
N PRO A 364 7.06 -13.82 1.40
CA PRO A 364 7.32 -13.54 -0.03
C PRO A 364 6.21 -12.77 -0.73
N ALA A 365 4.96 -13.15 -0.47
CA ALA A 365 3.77 -12.66 -1.13
C ALA A 365 2.57 -12.74 -0.17
N ASN A 366 1.91 -11.63 0.09
CA ASN A 366 0.77 -11.62 1.02
C ASN A 366 -0.45 -12.38 0.46
N GLU A 367 -0.53 -12.56 -0.86
CA GLU A 367 -1.57 -13.31 -1.57
C GLU A 367 -1.68 -14.78 -1.10
N ILE A 368 -0.54 -15.40 -0.73
CA ILE A 368 -0.48 -16.84 -0.40
C ILE A 368 -0.75 -17.12 1.08
N VAL A 369 -0.92 -16.09 1.92
CA VAL A 369 -1.18 -16.27 3.36
C VAL A 369 -2.43 -17.12 3.58
N LEU A 370 -3.52 -16.85 2.86
CA LEU A 370 -4.76 -17.61 3.01
C LEU A 370 -4.65 -19.06 2.49
N PRO A 371 -4.07 -19.33 1.30
CA PRO A 371 -3.77 -20.70 0.87
C PRO A 371 -2.87 -21.49 1.83
N ILE A 372 -1.85 -20.86 2.44
CA ILE A 372 -0.99 -21.51 3.44
C ILE A 372 -1.79 -21.84 4.70
N LEU A 373 -2.66 -20.93 5.15
CA LEU A 373 -3.53 -21.16 6.29
C LEU A 373 -4.45 -22.36 6.06
N LEU A 374 -5.09 -22.43 4.88
CA LEU A 374 -5.96 -23.54 4.51
C LEU A 374 -5.20 -24.85 4.38
N MET A 375 -3.99 -24.82 3.80
CA MET A 375 -3.10 -25.97 3.77
C MET A 375 -2.78 -26.50 5.18
N GLY A 376 -2.57 -25.59 6.15
CA GLY A 376 -2.33 -25.95 7.55
C GLY A 376 -3.55 -26.59 8.22
N TYR A 377 -4.73 -25.99 8.04
CA TYR A 377 -5.99 -26.51 8.60
C TYR A 377 -6.43 -27.85 8.01
N LEU A 378 -6.28 -28.02 6.70
CA LEU A 378 -6.71 -29.22 5.99
C LEU A 378 -5.63 -30.31 5.94
N SER A 379 -4.39 -30.01 6.38
CA SER A 379 -3.25 -30.93 6.33
C SER A 379 -2.98 -31.51 4.94
N THR A 380 -3.17 -30.74 3.88
CA THR A 380 -3.11 -31.18 2.47
C THR A 380 -1.70 -31.24 1.87
N GLY A 381 -0.67 -30.80 2.61
CA GLY A 381 0.74 -30.82 2.18
C GLY A 381 1.09 -29.89 1.01
N SER A 382 0.13 -29.18 0.41
CA SER A 382 0.37 -28.27 -0.72
C SER A 382 -0.60 -27.09 -0.70
N LEU A 383 -0.24 -26.00 -1.39
CA LEU A 383 -1.12 -24.83 -1.50
C LEU A 383 -2.46 -25.25 -2.11
N THR A 384 -3.54 -24.91 -1.42
CA THR A 384 -4.90 -25.32 -1.77
C THR A 384 -5.83 -24.11 -1.75
N GLU A 385 -6.76 -24.07 -2.69
CA GLU A 385 -7.93 -23.19 -2.68
C GLU A 385 -9.17 -24.04 -2.36
N VAL A 386 -10.10 -23.49 -1.57
CA VAL A 386 -11.35 -24.16 -1.23
C VAL A 386 -12.49 -23.48 -1.97
N ASP A 387 -13.22 -24.25 -2.76
CA ASP A 387 -14.38 -23.76 -3.50
C ASP A 387 -15.58 -23.57 -2.58
N GLY A 388 -16.17 -22.38 -2.64
CA GLY A 388 -17.42 -22.04 -1.97
C GLY A 388 -17.27 -21.37 -0.61
N LEU A 389 -17.95 -20.23 -0.45
CA LEU A 389 -17.92 -19.41 0.76
C LEU A 389 -18.46 -20.14 2.01
N HIS A 390 -19.39 -21.09 1.84
CA HIS A 390 -19.97 -21.83 2.96
C HIS A 390 -18.98 -22.83 3.56
N SER A 391 -18.38 -23.68 2.73
CA SER A 391 -17.35 -24.65 3.12
C SER A 391 -16.17 -23.95 3.79
N LEU A 392 -15.74 -22.82 3.21
CA LEU A 392 -14.66 -22.02 3.76
C LEU A 392 -15.00 -21.45 5.14
N LYS A 393 -16.21 -20.95 5.34
CA LYS A 393 -16.65 -20.45 6.65
C LYS A 393 -16.70 -21.56 7.71
N GLN A 394 -17.19 -22.75 7.33
CA GLN A 394 -17.24 -23.89 8.23
C GLN A 394 -15.83 -24.27 8.71
N ILE A 395 -14.87 -24.39 7.80
CA ILE A 395 -13.46 -24.65 8.16
C ILE A 395 -12.98 -23.66 9.22
N PHE A 396 -13.19 -22.35 9.04
CA PHE A 396 -12.76 -21.37 10.03
C PHE A 396 -13.45 -21.54 11.39
N VAL A 397 -14.78 -21.77 11.38
CA VAL A 397 -15.55 -21.96 12.63
C VAL A 397 -15.14 -23.25 13.35
N ASP A 398 -14.87 -24.33 12.62
CA ASP A 398 -14.42 -25.61 13.17
C ASP A 398 -13.04 -25.48 13.84
N HIS A 399 -12.20 -24.57 13.35
CA HIS A 399 -10.93 -24.17 13.97
C HIS A 399 -11.08 -23.06 15.03
N GLY A 400 -12.31 -22.78 15.49
CA GLY A 400 -12.56 -21.87 16.61
C GLY A 400 -12.55 -20.37 16.24
N TRP A 401 -12.69 -20.03 14.96
CA TRP A 401 -12.73 -18.62 14.56
C TRP A 401 -13.97 -17.91 15.06
N THR A 402 -13.73 -16.81 15.75
CA THR A 402 -14.76 -15.86 16.15
C THR A 402 -14.74 -14.64 15.22
N TRP A 403 -15.73 -13.77 15.35
CA TRP A 403 -15.71 -12.46 14.69
C TRP A 403 -14.46 -11.65 15.08
N LEU A 404 -13.97 -11.81 16.33
CA LEU A 404 -12.75 -11.16 16.83
C LEU A 404 -11.50 -11.72 16.15
N THR A 405 -11.41 -13.04 15.97
CA THR A 405 -10.31 -13.67 15.22
C THR A 405 -10.26 -13.15 13.78
N ALA A 406 -11.42 -13.06 13.12
CA ALA A 406 -11.51 -12.50 11.78
C ALA A 406 -11.12 -11.01 11.74
N LEU A 407 -11.56 -10.20 12.72
CA LEU A 407 -11.17 -8.79 12.82
C LEU A 407 -9.66 -8.64 13.02
N ASN A 408 -9.07 -9.41 13.94
CA ASN A 408 -7.64 -9.35 14.22
C ASN A 408 -6.82 -9.86 13.04
N MET A 409 -7.30 -10.86 12.30
CA MET A 409 -6.68 -11.30 11.05
C MET A 409 -6.69 -10.19 10.00
N MET A 410 -7.80 -9.46 9.86
CA MET A 410 -7.88 -8.30 8.95
C MET A 410 -6.94 -7.16 9.38
N LEU A 411 -6.91 -6.83 10.68
CA LEU A 411 -6.03 -5.78 11.22
C LEU A 411 -4.55 -6.16 11.10
N PHE A 412 -4.21 -7.41 11.40
CA PHE A 412 -2.85 -7.91 11.23
C PHE A 412 -2.45 -7.88 9.76
N SER A 413 -3.30 -8.40 8.86
CA SER A 413 -3.07 -8.37 7.41
C SER A 413 -2.90 -6.94 6.88
N LEU A 414 -3.60 -5.95 7.43
CA LEU A 414 -3.46 -4.55 7.03
C LEU A 414 -2.15 -3.92 7.53
N LEU A 415 -1.74 -4.22 8.76
CA LEU A 415 -0.67 -3.49 9.45
C LEU A 415 0.67 -4.21 9.48
N HIS A 416 0.75 -5.50 9.12
CA HIS A 416 1.98 -6.27 9.22
C HIS A 416 3.04 -5.83 8.21
N TYR A 417 4.23 -6.42 8.34
CA TYR A 417 5.37 -6.19 7.46
C TYR A 417 5.03 -6.26 5.96
N PRO A 418 5.77 -5.53 5.12
CA PRO A 418 5.59 -5.60 3.68
C PRO A 418 6.13 -6.92 3.13
N CYS A 419 5.61 -7.35 1.97
CA CYS A 419 6.07 -8.57 1.32
C CYS A 419 7.57 -8.49 0.95
N GLY A 420 8.21 -9.64 0.78
CA GLY A 420 9.65 -9.75 0.52
C GLY A 420 10.09 -8.97 -0.71
N THR A 421 9.27 -8.93 -1.77
CA THR A 421 9.52 -8.09 -2.96
C THR A 421 9.63 -6.61 -2.61
N THR A 422 8.78 -6.12 -1.69
CA THR A 422 8.84 -4.74 -1.20
C THR A 422 10.07 -4.52 -0.33
N LEU A 423 10.42 -5.45 0.57
CA LEU A 423 11.65 -5.36 1.38
C LEU A 423 12.92 -5.29 0.51
N VAL A 424 12.99 -6.09 -0.56
CA VAL A 424 14.08 -6.04 -1.54
C VAL A 424 14.13 -4.67 -2.22
N ASN A 425 12.99 -4.08 -2.56
CA ASN A 425 12.93 -2.74 -3.16
C ASN A 425 13.36 -1.66 -2.17
N ILE A 426 12.96 -1.76 -0.90
CA ILE A 426 13.39 -0.86 0.17
C ILE A 426 14.91 -0.92 0.31
N TYR A 427 15.50 -2.12 0.32
CA TYR A 427 16.96 -2.27 0.34
C TYR A 427 17.62 -1.64 -0.89
N LYS A 428 17.04 -1.79 -2.08
CA LYS A 428 17.59 -1.20 -3.31
C LYS A 428 17.52 0.33 -3.33
N GLU A 429 16.44 0.93 -2.81
CA GLU A 429 16.28 2.39 -2.75
C GLU A 429 17.09 3.03 -1.62
N THR A 430 17.18 2.37 -0.46
CA THR A 430 17.87 2.93 0.73
C THR A 430 19.33 2.51 0.84
N LYS A 431 19.73 1.41 0.18
CA LYS A 431 21.04 0.76 0.31
C LYS A 431 21.45 0.45 1.75
N SER A 432 20.48 0.31 2.66
CA SER A 432 20.73 0.16 4.09
C SER A 432 19.94 -0.99 4.69
N LYS A 433 20.65 -2.01 5.20
CA LYS A 433 20.03 -3.13 5.93
C LYS A 433 19.26 -2.67 7.17
N LYS A 434 19.75 -1.61 7.83
CA LYS A 434 19.09 -1.01 9.00
C LYS A 434 17.68 -0.55 8.65
N TRP A 435 17.53 0.22 7.57
CA TRP A 435 16.21 0.73 7.16
C TRP A 435 15.29 -0.36 6.62
N THR A 436 15.82 -1.38 5.95
CA THR A 436 15.04 -2.57 5.56
C THR A 436 14.50 -3.32 6.78
N PHE A 437 15.32 -3.52 7.81
CA PHE A 437 14.87 -4.15 9.05
C PHE A 437 13.85 -3.29 9.80
N VAL A 438 14.06 -1.97 9.87
CA VAL A 438 13.06 -1.05 10.46
C VAL A 438 11.74 -1.12 9.69
N ALA A 439 11.77 -1.20 8.36
CA ALA A 439 10.55 -1.33 7.55
C ALA A 439 9.81 -2.67 7.76
N PHE A 440 10.50 -3.72 8.21
CA PHE A 440 9.89 -4.97 8.64
C PHE A 440 9.37 -4.86 10.08
N ALA A 441 10.23 -4.45 11.02
CA ALA A 441 9.94 -4.47 12.44
C ALA A 441 8.86 -3.46 12.84
N LEU A 442 8.91 -2.22 12.31
CA LEU A 442 7.98 -1.16 12.70
C LEU A 442 6.51 -1.51 12.43
N PRO A 443 6.10 -1.92 11.21
CA PRO A 443 4.73 -2.35 10.97
C PRO A 443 4.35 -3.60 11.78
N THR A 444 5.27 -4.56 11.91
CA THR A 444 5.03 -5.78 12.72
C THR A 444 4.73 -5.46 14.17
N SER A 445 5.50 -4.58 14.80
CA SER A 445 5.26 -4.16 16.19
C SER A 445 3.93 -3.42 16.33
N ILE A 446 3.54 -2.61 15.34
CA ILE A 446 2.25 -1.92 15.34
C ILE A 446 1.10 -2.92 15.17
N ALA A 447 1.23 -3.88 14.25
CA ALA A 447 0.24 -4.94 14.04
C ALA A 447 0.02 -5.75 15.32
N ILE A 448 1.10 -6.22 15.96
CA ILE A 448 1.06 -6.95 17.23
C ILE A 448 0.41 -6.10 18.32
N ALA A 449 0.81 -4.84 18.46
CA ALA A 449 0.22 -3.96 19.48
C ALA A 449 -1.29 -3.77 19.24
N VAL A 450 -1.70 -3.46 18.01
CA VAL A 450 -3.11 -3.23 17.68
C VAL A 450 -3.94 -4.49 17.92
N THR A 451 -3.52 -5.66 17.43
CA THR A 451 -4.28 -6.91 17.61
C THR A 451 -4.29 -7.38 19.06
N PHE A 452 -3.21 -7.17 19.80
CA PHE A 452 -3.17 -7.42 21.24
C PHE A 452 -4.19 -6.53 21.96
N PHE A 453 -4.17 -5.22 21.73
CA PHE A 453 -5.11 -4.31 22.38
C PHE A 453 -6.56 -4.62 22.03
N THR A 454 -6.87 -4.90 20.76
CA THR A 454 -8.24 -5.27 20.37
C THR A 454 -8.68 -6.58 21.01
N ALA A 455 -7.80 -7.58 21.09
CA ALA A 455 -8.10 -8.85 21.75
C ALA A 455 -8.36 -8.67 23.25
N GLN A 456 -7.52 -7.92 23.95
CA GLN A 456 -7.68 -7.70 25.40
C GLN A 456 -8.92 -6.86 25.71
N LEU A 457 -9.20 -5.82 24.91
CA LEU A 457 -10.41 -5.02 25.08
C LEU A 457 -11.68 -5.86 24.88
N ALA A 458 -11.73 -6.68 23.82
CA ALA A 458 -12.89 -7.52 23.56
C ALA A 458 -13.14 -8.54 24.69
N LYS A 459 -12.08 -9.17 25.22
CA LYS A 459 -12.16 -10.07 26.38
C LYS A 459 -12.56 -9.34 27.65
N TRP A 460 -12.03 -8.14 27.88
CA TRP A 460 -12.33 -7.33 29.07
C TRP A 460 -13.79 -6.88 29.12
N PHE A 461 -14.36 -6.51 27.97
CA PHE A 461 -15.79 -6.18 27.85
C PHE A 461 -16.71 -7.41 27.75
N GLY A 462 -16.17 -8.62 27.75
CA GLY A 462 -16.96 -9.86 27.66
C GLY A 462 -17.65 -10.07 26.31
N PHE A 463 -17.12 -9.49 25.23
CA PHE A 463 -17.69 -9.68 23.89
C PHE A 463 -17.31 -11.02 23.24
N VAL A 464 -16.35 -11.75 23.83
CA VAL A 464 -15.90 -13.10 23.44
C VAL A 464 -15.48 -13.87 24.68
#